data_AF-A0A840Y6U8-F1
#
_entry.id   AF-A0A840Y6U8-F1
#
_cell.length_a   1.000
_cell.length_b   1.000
_cell.length_c   1.000
_cell.angle_alpha   90.00
_cell.angle_beta   90.00
_cell.angle_gamma   90.00
#
_symmetry.space_group_name_H-M   'P 1'
#
loop_
_entity.id
_entity.type
_entity.pdbx_description
1 polymer ?
#
loop_
_entity_poly.entity_id
_entity_poly.type
_entity_poly.pdbx_seq_one_letter_code
_entity_poly.pdbx_strand_id
1 'polypeptide(L)'
;MDTDRRPPVLDMTPEGEFRDPGPPRPAGLLDRVLARLGGIAVLVAAAAGGLVLAGVALLAIGILLPVMILAGAIGAGSIWWRMRRARQQGGPQAVRVVVIRR
;
A
#
# COMPACT_ATOMS: atom_id res chain seq x y z
N MET A 1 33.56 0.58 24.25
CA MET A 1 33.47 -0.13 25.53
C MET A 1 32.19 0.34 26.19
N ASP A 2 31.18 -0.53 26.30
CA ASP A 2 29.92 -0.21 27.00
C ASP A 2 30.19 -0.21 28.50
N THR A 3 30.24 0.98 29.11
CA THR A 3 30.56 1.17 30.53
C THR A 3 29.33 1.22 31.44
N ASP A 4 28.12 0.94 30.92
CA ASP A 4 26.86 1.13 31.65
C ASP A 4 26.08 -0.17 31.91
N ARG A 5 26.79 -1.32 31.99
CA ARG A 5 26.20 -2.56 32.49
C ARG A 5 26.35 -2.63 34.00
N ARG A 6 25.34 -2.14 34.73
CA ARG A 6 25.16 -2.54 36.13
C ARG A 6 24.96 -4.06 36.18
N PRO A 7 25.76 -4.80 36.96
CA PRO A 7 25.59 -6.24 37.08
C PRO A 7 24.19 -6.53 37.65
N PRO A 8 23.47 -7.54 37.11
CA PRO A 8 22.14 -7.88 37.59
C PRO A 8 22.22 -8.28 39.06
N VAL A 9 21.40 -7.63 39.90
CA VAL A 9 21.27 -7.98 41.31
C VAL A 9 20.42 -9.24 41.38
N LEU A 10 21.04 -10.33 41.81
CA LEU A 10 20.42 -11.65 41.92
C LEU A 10 19.64 -11.71 43.22
N ASP A 11 18.32 -11.56 43.13
CA ASP A 11 17.43 -11.65 44.30
C ASP A 11 17.24 -13.12 44.68
N MET A 12 18.11 -13.57 45.59
CA MET A 12 18.08 -14.90 46.17
C MET A 12 17.49 -14.86 47.59
N THR A 13 16.84 -15.94 47.99
CA THR A 13 16.54 -16.22 49.38
C THR A 13 17.85 -16.45 50.16
N PRO A 14 17.87 -16.28 51.49
CA PRO A 14 19.04 -16.62 52.32
C PRO A 14 19.56 -18.05 52.12
N GLU A 15 18.72 -18.95 51.62
CA GLU A 15 18.95 -20.36 51.34
C GLU A 15 19.53 -20.60 49.93
N GLY A 16 19.70 -19.55 49.12
CA GLY A 16 20.30 -19.61 47.78
C GLY A 16 19.32 -19.95 46.66
N GLU A 17 18.01 -19.94 46.94
CA GLU A 17 16.98 -20.12 45.91
C GLU A 17 16.66 -18.77 45.24
N PHE A 18 16.42 -18.77 43.93
CA PHE A 18 15.93 -17.57 43.25
C PHE A 18 14.51 -17.26 43.73
N ARG A 19 14.21 -15.99 44.02
CA ARG A 19 12.82 -15.60 44.20
C ARG A 19 12.09 -15.77 42.88
N ASP A 20 11.18 -16.75 42.83
CA ASP A 20 10.23 -16.85 41.72
C ASP A 20 9.41 -15.56 41.64
N PRO A 21 9.20 -15.00 40.42
CA PRO A 21 8.28 -13.88 40.28
C PRO A 21 6.92 -14.34 40.79
N GLY A 22 6.45 -13.70 41.86
CA GLY A 22 5.16 -14.01 42.46
C GLY A 22 4.03 -14.00 41.42
N PRO A 23 2.88 -14.65 41.72
CA PRO A 23 1.79 -14.76 40.77
C PRO A 23 1.40 -13.38 40.21
N PRO A 24 1.13 -13.27 38.90
CA PRO A 24 0.81 -12.01 38.27
C PRO A 24 -0.34 -11.33 39.01
N ARG A 25 -0.14 -10.07 39.40
CA ARG A 25 -1.16 -9.30 40.12
C ARG A 25 -2.46 -9.27 39.29
N PRO A 26 -3.63 -9.50 39.90
CA PRO A 26 -4.89 -9.45 39.19
C PRO A 26 -5.07 -8.06 38.57
N ALA A 27 -5.27 -8.02 37.25
CA ALA A 27 -5.45 -6.77 36.51
C ALA A 27 -6.59 -5.94 37.13
N GLY A 28 -6.29 -4.69 37.45
CA GLY A 28 -7.22 -3.77 38.06
C GLY A 28 -8.35 -3.37 37.10
N LEU A 29 -9.39 -2.72 37.63
CA LEU A 29 -10.48 -2.17 36.81
C LEU A 29 -9.96 -1.18 35.76
N LEU A 30 -8.96 -0.37 36.12
CA LEU A 30 -8.33 0.58 35.21
C LEU A 30 -7.63 -0.11 34.04
N ASP A 31 -6.89 -1.20 34.28
CA ASP A 31 -6.18 -1.94 33.23
C ASP A 31 -7.16 -2.48 32.18
N ARG A 32 -8.34 -2.95 32.62
CA ARG A 32 -9.39 -3.44 31.72
C ARG A 32 -10.00 -2.32 30.87
N VAL A 33 -10.22 -1.15 31.47
CA VAL A 33 -10.73 0.03 30.75
C VAL A 33 -9.70 0.51 29.73
N LEU A 34 -8.43 0.57 30.12
CA LEU A 34 -7.34 0.99 29.25
C LEU A 34 -7.13 0.02 28.08
N ALA A 35 -7.19 -1.28 28.33
CA ALA A 35 -7.10 -2.30 27.30
C ALA A 35 -8.26 -2.18 26.29
N ARG A 36 -9.48 -1.92 26.77
CA ARG A 36 -10.65 -1.77 25.90
C ARG A 36 -10.61 -0.49 25.09
N LEU A 37 -10.19 0.62 25.69
CA LEU A 37 -9.95 1.88 24.98
C LEU A 37 -8.85 1.75 23.94
N GLY A 38 -7.75 1.07 24.27
CA GLY A 38 -6.66 0.79 23.34
C GLY A 38 -7.14 -0.02 22.13
N GLY A 39 -7.94 -1.06 22.36
CA GLY A 39 -8.53 -1.85 21.28
C GLY A 39 -9.45 -1.03 20.35
N ILE A 40 -10.31 -0.20 20.93
CA ILE A 40 -11.20 0.70 20.16
C ILE A 40 -10.37 1.74 19.39
N ALA A 41 -9.35 2.32 20.01
CA ALA A 41 -8.49 3.32 19.39
C ALA A 41 -7.77 2.75 18.16
N VAL A 42 -7.27 1.51 18.24
CA VAL A 42 -6.66 0.81 17.09
C VAL A 42 -7.67 0.60 15.97
N LEU A 43 -8.89 0.17 16.30
CA LEU A 43 -9.95 -0.02 15.30
C LEU A 43 -10.29 1.30 14.58
N VAL A 44 -10.45 2.38 15.35
CA VAL A 44 -10.73 3.72 14.81
C VAL A 44 -9.57 4.20 13.93
N ALA A 45 -8.32 4.02 14.37
CA ALA A 45 -7.15 4.39 13.60
C ALA A 45 -7.06 3.61 12.28
N ALA A 46 -7.33 2.30 12.31
CA ALA A 46 -7.36 1.46 11.12
C ALA A 46 -8.48 1.89 10.15
N ALA A 47 -9.68 2.17 10.66
CA ALA A 47 -10.80 2.65 9.86
C ALA A 47 -10.50 4.01 9.22
N ALA A 48 -9.95 4.95 9.98
CA ALA A 48 -9.54 6.27 9.48
C ALA A 48 -8.45 6.15 8.41
N GLY A 49 -7.42 5.33 8.65
CA GLY A 49 -6.37 5.05 7.67
C GLY A 49 -6.93 4.43 6.39
N GLY A 50 -7.85 3.47 6.51
CA GLY A 50 -8.54 2.87 5.36
C GLY A 50 -9.36 3.88 4.58
N LEU A 51 -10.07 4.79 5.26
CA LEU A 51 -10.87 5.84 4.62
C LEU A 51 -9.98 6.84 3.85
N VAL A 52 -8.82 7.19 4.42
CA VAL A 52 -7.83 8.04 3.73
C VAL A 52 -7.32 7.34 2.46
N LEU A 53 -6.94 6.06 2.54
CA LEU A 53 -6.50 5.30 1.37
C LEU A 53 -7.60 5.21 0.31
N ALA A 54 -8.85 4.99 0.70
CA ALA A 54 -9.98 4.98 -0.21
C ALA A 54 -10.17 6.34 -0.90
N GLY A 55 -10.06 7.44 -0.16
CA GLY A 55 -10.11 8.79 -0.71
C GLY A 55 -9.01 9.07 -1.72
N VAL A 56 -7.77 8.67 -1.42
CA VAL A 56 -6.63 8.78 -2.34
C VAL A 56 -6.85 7.94 -3.61
N ALA A 57 -7.36 6.72 -3.46
CA ALA A 57 -7.67 5.86 -4.60
C ALA A 57 -8.75 6.47 -5.51
N LEU A 58 -9.83 7.02 -4.92
CA LEU A 58 -10.87 7.72 -5.67
C LEU A 58 -10.35 8.96 -6.38
N LEU A 59 -9.48 9.75 -5.73
CA LEU A 59 -8.82 10.89 -6.36
C LEU A 59 -7.97 10.45 -7.56
N ALA A 60 -7.17 9.40 -7.38
CA ALA A 60 -6.32 8.85 -8.43
C ALA A 60 -7.17 8.36 -9.61
N ILE A 61 -8.25 7.61 -9.36
CA ILE A 61 -9.19 7.17 -10.40
C ILE A 61 -9.84 8.37 -11.08
N GLY A 62 -10.29 9.36 -10.31
CA GLY A 62 -10.93 10.57 -10.82
C GLY A 62 -10.05 11.37 -11.78
N ILE A 63 -8.72 11.34 -11.58
CA ILE A 63 -7.74 11.96 -12.49
C ILE A 63 -7.35 11.01 -13.63
N LEU A 64 -7.17 9.73 -13.35
CA LEU A 64 -6.71 8.75 -14.33
C LEU A 64 -7.75 8.48 -15.42
N LEU A 65 -9.03 8.40 -15.05
CA LEU A 65 -10.13 8.15 -16.00
C LEU A 65 -10.17 9.19 -17.15
N PRO A 66 -10.22 10.51 -16.89
CA PRO A 66 -10.27 11.49 -17.97
C PRO A 66 -8.98 11.50 -18.80
N VAL A 67 -7.82 11.27 -18.18
CA VAL A 67 -6.55 11.13 -18.91
C VAL A 67 -6.59 9.94 -19.87
N MET A 68 -7.12 8.79 -19.43
CA MET A 68 -7.28 7.61 -20.28
C MET A 68 -8.27 7.82 -21.42
N ILE A 69 -9.38 8.51 -21.15
CA ILE A 69 -10.35 8.88 -22.18
C ILE A 69 -9.69 9.77 -23.23
N LEU A 70 -8.96 10.80 -22.79
CA LEU A 70 -8.28 11.73 -23.69
C LEU A 70 -7.19 11.04 -24.52
N ALA A 71 -6.36 10.22 -23.89
CA ALA A 71 -5.33 9.44 -24.56
C ALA A 71 -5.94 8.49 -25.61
N GLY A 72 -7.03 7.81 -25.24
CA GLY A 72 -7.79 6.94 -26.15
C GLY A 72 -8.36 7.71 -27.34
N ALA A 73 -8.95 8.88 -27.10
CA ALA A 73 -9.50 9.74 -28.15
C ALA A 73 -8.41 10.23 -29.12
N ILE A 74 -7.26 10.66 -28.60
CA ILE A 74 -6.11 11.08 -29.42
C ILE A 74 -5.58 9.91 -30.25
N GLY A 75 -5.41 8.73 -29.64
CA GLY A 75 -4.95 7.53 -30.33
C GLY A 75 -5.90 7.12 -31.46
N ALA A 76 -7.20 7.05 -31.17
CA ALA A 76 -8.23 6.74 -32.14
C ALA A 76 -8.29 7.77 -33.28
N GLY A 77 -8.24 9.07 -32.95
CA GLY A 77 -8.21 10.16 -33.92
C GLY A 77 -6.98 10.10 -34.83
N SER A 78 -5.82 9.80 -34.27
CA SER A 78 -4.56 9.64 -35.02
C SER A 78 -4.64 8.48 -36.03
N ILE A 79 -5.16 7.33 -35.61
CA ILE A 79 -5.35 6.17 -36.49
C ILE A 79 -6.38 6.49 -37.58
N TRP A 80 -7.52 7.08 -37.21
CA TRP A 80 -8.57 7.44 -38.15
C TRP A 80 -8.08 8.42 -39.22
N TRP A 81 -7.32 9.43 -38.82
CA TRP A 81 -6.74 10.40 -39.75
C TRP A 81 -5.76 9.74 -40.73
N ARG A 82 -4.90 8.84 -40.24
CA ARG A 82 -3.98 8.07 -41.09
C ARG A 82 -4.74 7.19 -42.10
N MET A 83 -5.78 6.49 -41.65
CA MET A 83 -6.63 5.67 -42.53
C MET A 83 -7.35 6.53 -43.57
N ARG A 84 -7.89 7.69 -43.17
CA ARG A 84 -8.55 8.63 -44.08
C ARG A 84 -7.58 9.14 -45.14
N ARG A 85 -6.35 9.49 -44.77
CA ARG A 85 -5.31 9.91 -45.72
C ARG A 85 -4.90 8.80 -46.69
N ALA A 86 -4.75 7.57 -46.19
CA ALA A 86 -4.44 6.40 -47.02
C ALA A 86 -5.55 6.10 -48.05
N ARG A 87 -6.81 6.36 -47.69
CA ARG A 87 -7.95 6.24 -48.63
C ARG A 87 -7.96 7.35 -49.68
N GLN A 88 -7.59 8.59 -49.31
CA GLN A 88 -7.55 9.73 -50.23
C GLN A 88 -6.37 9.66 -51.22
N GLN A 89 -5.30 8.94 -50.90
CA GLN A 89 -4.15 8.72 -51.79
C GLN A 89 -4.33 7.53 -52.76
N GLY A 90 -5.51 6.86 -52.79
CA GLY A 90 -5.88 5.98 -53.91
C GLY A 90 -5.39 4.53 -53.85
N GLY A 91 -5.62 3.82 -52.73
CA GLY A 91 -5.65 2.35 -52.76
C GLY A 91 -4.39 1.61 -52.29
N PRO A 92 -4.41 0.26 -52.34
CA PRO A 92 -3.51 -0.63 -51.60
C PRO A 92 -2.06 -0.57 -52.11
N GLN A 93 -1.29 0.41 -51.66
CA GLN A 93 0.15 0.51 -51.95
C GLN A 93 1.06 0.50 -50.71
N ALA A 94 0.50 0.38 -49.50
CA ALA A 94 1.31 0.34 -48.27
C ALA A 94 1.96 -1.02 -47.98
N VAL A 95 1.68 -2.06 -48.77
CA VAL A 95 2.42 -3.34 -48.70
C VAL A 95 3.15 -3.54 -50.02
N ARG A 96 4.23 -2.77 -50.25
CA ARG A 96 5.25 -3.17 -51.21
C ARG A 96 5.94 -4.41 -50.62
N VAL A 97 5.33 -5.58 -50.82
CA VAL A 97 5.98 -6.87 -50.55
C VAL A 97 7.19 -6.93 -51.46
N VAL A 98 8.37 -6.64 -50.92
CA VAL A 98 9.63 -6.85 -51.62
C VAL A 98 9.87 -8.36 -51.58
N VAL A 99 9.37 -9.08 -52.59
CA VAL A 99 9.74 -10.48 -52.80
C VAL A 99 11.17 -10.50 -53.32
N ILE A 100 12.11 -10.74 -52.42
CA ILE A 100 13.49 -11.07 -52.80
C ILE A 100 13.44 -12.50 -53.34
N ARG A 101 13.45 -12.65 -54.67
CA ARG A 101 13.80 -13.95 -55.27
C ARG A 101 15.31 -14.09 -55.19
N ARG A 102 15.78 -15.09 -54.44
CA ARG A 102 17.15 -15.62 -54.56
C ARG A 102 17.23 -16.53 -55.77
#